data_AF-A0A2X2JSH3-F1
#
_entry.id   AF-A0A2X2JSH3-F1
#
_cell.length_a   1.000
_cell.length_b   1.000
_cell.length_c   1.000
_cell.angle_alpha   90.00
_cell.angle_beta   90.00
_cell.angle_gamma   90.00
#
_symmetry.space_group_name_H-M   'P 1'
#
loop_
_entity.id
_entity.type
_entity.pdbx_description
1 polymer ?
#
loop_
_entity_poly.entity_id
_entity_poly.type
_entity_poly.pdbx_seq_one_letter_code
_entity_poly.pdbx_strand_id
1 'polypeptide(L)'
;MQNIMRHQSFSRMTLPLPKINPRLTGDKINAVVVRDTNWKDKKLNQELEAVSINDFIENLPGYKPQNLTLNFMISFLFVISATVIGIFLYVMTLQKTSLFGILKAQGFTNGYLANVVISQTLILALFGTAFGLLLTGVTGAFLPDAVPVKFDVLTLLVFAIVLMIVSVLGSLFSILTIRKIDPLKAIG
;
A
#
# COMPACT_ATOMS: atom_id res chain seq x y z
N MET A 1 -44.66 66.73 10.28
CA MET A 1 -44.52 66.10 11.61
C MET A 1 -43.82 64.76 11.39
N GLN A 2 -42.49 64.69 11.49
CA GLN A 2 -41.75 64.30 12.72
C GLN A 2 -42.17 62.90 13.21
N ASN A 3 -41.32 61.87 13.04
CA ASN A 3 -40.32 61.38 14.03
C ASN A 3 -41.03 60.60 15.18
N ILE A 4 -40.75 59.37 15.63
CA ILE A 4 -39.53 58.57 15.93
C ILE A 4 -40.05 57.16 16.34
N MET A 5 -39.45 56.02 15.95
CA MET A 5 -38.62 55.09 16.77
C MET A 5 -38.37 53.85 15.87
N ARG A 6 -37.15 53.48 15.41
CA ARG A 6 -36.07 52.74 16.12
C ARG A 6 -36.62 51.50 16.86
N HIS A 7 -36.15 50.25 16.75
CA HIS A 7 -34.88 49.57 16.46
C HIS A 7 -35.30 48.13 16.02
N GLN A 8 -34.60 47.36 15.20
CA GLN A 8 -33.25 46.85 15.43
C GLN A 8 -32.59 46.46 14.10
N SER A 9 -31.35 46.89 13.97
CA SER A 9 -30.44 46.56 12.89
C SER A 9 -30.10 45.07 12.97
N PHE A 10 -30.69 44.26 12.08
CA PHE A 10 -30.09 42.98 11.72
C PHE A 10 -28.89 43.28 10.84
N SER A 11 -27.75 43.57 11.47
CA SER A 11 -26.46 43.56 10.78
C SER A 11 -26.16 42.12 10.41
N ARG A 12 -26.73 41.67 9.27
CA ARG A 12 -26.29 40.46 8.59
C ARG A 12 -24.86 40.73 8.14
N MET A 13 -23.89 40.33 8.95
CA MET A 13 -22.52 40.14 8.49
C MET A 13 -22.43 38.85 7.65
N THR A 14 -23.33 38.72 6.68
CA THR A 14 -23.20 37.77 5.59
C THR A 14 -22.26 38.45 4.60
N LEU A 15 -21.00 38.02 4.56
CA LEU A 15 -20.13 38.35 3.43
C LEU A 15 -20.93 38.06 2.15
N PRO A 16 -21.20 39.05 1.29
CA PRO A 16 -21.89 38.79 0.04
C PRO A 16 -20.98 37.88 -0.79
N LEU A 17 -21.37 36.60 -0.85
CA LEU A 17 -20.74 35.52 -1.61
C LEU A 17 -20.39 35.88 -3.08
N PRO A 18 -21.07 36.83 -3.76
CA PRO A 18 -20.65 37.31 -5.08
C PRO A 18 -19.24 37.93 -5.14
N LYS A 19 -18.70 38.45 -4.02
CA LYS A 19 -17.33 38.98 -3.97
C LYS A 19 -16.27 37.87 -3.96
N ILE A 20 -16.64 36.64 -3.63
CA ILE A 20 -15.73 35.50 -3.46
C ILE A 20 -15.71 34.65 -4.74
N ASN A 21 -16.86 34.43 -5.39
CA ASN A 21 -16.92 33.79 -6.70
C ASN A 21 -18.20 34.19 -7.45
N PRO A 22 -18.11 34.92 -8.57
CA PRO A 22 -19.27 35.39 -9.32
C PRO A 22 -20.09 34.27 -10.01
N ARG A 23 -19.62 33.02 -9.98
CA ARG A 23 -20.35 31.84 -10.51
C ARG A 23 -21.29 31.16 -9.51
N LEU A 24 -21.33 31.62 -8.25
CA LEU A 24 -22.25 31.10 -7.24
C LEU A 24 -23.62 31.80 -7.35
N THR A 25 -24.40 31.43 -8.37
CA THR A 25 -25.72 32.02 -8.68
C THR A 25 -26.91 31.14 -8.20
N GLY A 26 -26.64 30.07 -7.44
CA GLY A 26 -27.67 29.17 -6.89
C GLY A 26 -27.90 29.40 -5.40
N ASP A 27 -29.17 29.35 -4.98
CA ASP A 27 -29.65 29.65 -3.61
C ASP A 27 -29.35 28.54 -2.57
N LYS A 28 -28.60 27.49 -2.94
CA LYS A 28 -28.27 26.36 -2.07
C LYS A 28 -26.81 25.94 -2.25
N ILE A 29 -26.01 26.14 -1.20
CA ILE A 29 -24.62 25.68 -1.12
C ILE A 29 -24.54 24.68 0.04
N ASN A 30 -24.20 23.43 -0.26
CA ASN A 30 -24.18 22.35 0.74
C ASN A 30 -22.84 22.22 1.48
N ALA A 31 -21.75 22.78 0.95
CA ALA A 31 -20.43 22.79 1.59
C ALA A 31 -19.54 23.90 1.03
N VAL A 32 -18.64 24.44 1.86
CA VAL A 32 -17.59 25.38 1.46
C VAL A 32 -16.25 24.86 1.95
N VAL A 33 -15.29 24.68 1.04
CA VAL A 33 -13.95 24.23 1.38
C VAL A 33 -13.08 25.45 1.67
N VAL A 34 -12.56 25.54 2.89
CA VAL A 34 -11.64 26.60 3.31
C VAL A 34 -10.31 25.95 3.69
N ARG A 35 -9.21 26.40 3.06
CA ARG A 35 -7.85 25.98 3.41
C ARG A 35 -7.28 27.01 4.39
N ASP A 36 -7.41 26.75 5.68
CA ASP A 36 -6.88 27.60 6.76
C ASP A 36 -6.24 26.71 7.83
N THR A 37 -5.04 27.06 8.30
CA THR A 37 -4.28 26.29 9.30
C THR A 37 -4.88 26.45 10.71
N ASN A 38 -5.56 27.57 10.98
CA ASN A 38 -6.16 27.90 12.29
C ASN A 38 -7.71 27.81 12.25
N TRP A 39 -8.25 26.87 11.47
CA TRP A 39 -9.70 26.75 11.26
C TRP A 39 -10.47 26.38 12.53
N LYS A 40 -9.82 25.70 13.49
CA LYS A 40 -10.42 25.22 14.74
C LYS A 40 -10.76 26.34 15.72
N ASP A 41 -10.09 27.48 15.61
CA ASP A 41 -10.24 28.61 16.54
C ASP A 41 -11.33 29.61 16.10
N LYS A 42 -11.97 29.36 14.95
CA LYS A 42 -13.03 30.22 14.43
C LYS A 42 -14.39 29.77 14.95
N LYS A 43 -15.11 30.68 15.60
CA LYS A 43 -16.49 30.45 16.04
C LYS A 43 -17.40 30.31 14.82
N LEU A 44 -17.96 29.12 14.64
CA LEU A 44 -18.93 28.81 13.61
C LEU A 44 -20.35 29.05 14.15
N ASN A 45 -21.28 29.38 13.25
CA ASN A 45 -22.70 29.43 13.58
C ASN A 45 -23.21 28.01 13.89
N GLN A 46 -24.23 27.87 14.73
CA GLN A 46 -24.76 26.57 15.19
C GLN A 46 -25.28 25.66 14.06
N GLU A 47 -25.51 26.22 12.87
CA GLU A 47 -25.98 25.51 11.67
C GLU A 47 -24.83 25.00 10.77
N LEU A 48 -23.57 25.31 11.09
CA LEU A 48 -22.40 24.87 10.31
C LEU A 48 -21.47 23.99 11.14
N GLU A 49 -21.20 22.81 10.63
CA GLU A 49 -20.18 21.90 11.17
C GLU A 49 -18.90 22.04 10.34
N ALA A 50 -17.77 22.33 11.00
CA ALA A 50 -16.48 22.23 10.34
C ALA A 50 -15.90 20.84 10.56
N VAL A 51 -15.69 20.14 9.44
CA VAL A 51 -15.10 18.82 9.40
C VAL A 51 -13.73 18.93 8.72
N SER A 52 -12.73 18.21 9.20
CA SER A 52 -11.43 18.18 8.53
C SER A 52 -11.57 17.49 7.17
N ILE A 53 -10.71 17.82 6.20
CA ILE A 53 -10.75 17.20 4.87
C ILE A 53 -10.60 15.67 4.97
N ASN A 54 -9.78 15.18 5.90
CA ASN A 54 -9.59 13.74 6.10
C ASN A 54 -10.85 13.09 6.67
N ASP A 55 -11.46 13.68 7.69
CA ASP A 55 -12.71 13.17 8.27
C ASP A 55 -13.85 13.21 7.25
N PHE A 56 -13.90 14.25 6.41
CA PHE A 56 -14.88 14.34 5.33
C PHE A 56 -14.70 13.19 4.33
N ILE A 57 -13.46 12.90 3.90
CA ILE A 57 -13.15 11.79 3.00
C ILE A 57 -13.53 10.45 3.64
N GLU A 58 -13.17 10.23 4.91
CA GLU A 58 -13.48 8.99 5.61
C GLU A 58 -14.99 8.77 5.83
N ASN A 59 -15.76 9.85 5.92
CA ASN A 59 -17.21 9.82 6.06
C ASN A 59 -17.95 9.75 4.72
N LEU A 60 -17.26 9.82 3.58
CA LEU A 60 -17.90 9.63 2.28
C LEU A 60 -18.53 8.22 2.21
N PRO A 61 -19.82 8.13 1.82
CA PRO A 61 -20.48 6.84 1.69
C PRO A 61 -19.74 6.00 0.64
N GLY A 62 -19.24 4.84 1.08
CA GLY A 62 -18.47 3.93 0.23
C GLY A 62 -16.94 3.95 0.42
N TYR A 63 -16.34 4.97 1.05
CA TYR A 63 -14.88 5.04 1.21
C TYR A 63 -14.33 3.89 2.08
N LYS A 64 -14.89 3.70 3.28
CA LYS A 64 -14.44 2.65 4.22
C LYS A 64 -14.63 1.24 3.65
N PRO A 65 -15.83 0.84 3.14
CA PRO A 65 -16.00 -0.48 2.54
C PRO A 65 -15.09 -0.72 1.35
N GLN A 66 -14.90 0.27 0.47
CA GLN A 66 -14.04 0.15 -0.70
C GLN A 66 -12.58 -0.11 -0.30
N ASN A 67 -12.05 0.68 0.65
CA ASN A 67 -10.67 0.51 1.12
C ASN A 67 -10.49 -0.86 1.81
N LEU A 68 -11.49 -1.32 2.57
CA LEU A 68 -11.46 -2.65 3.19
C LEU A 68 -11.36 -3.76 2.14
N THR A 69 -12.21 -3.72 1.10
CA THR A 69 -12.18 -4.71 0.03
C THR A 69 -10.85 -4.69 -0.74
N LEU A 70 -10.33 -3.50 -1.08
CA LEU A 70 -9.04 -3.38 -1.76
C LEU A 70 -7.88 -3.90 -0.91
N ASN A 71 -7.83 -3.53 0.38
CA ASN A 71 -6.78 -4.00 1.28
C ASN A 71 -6.87 -5.51 1.52
N PHE A 72 -8.07 -6.07 1.54
CA PHE A 72 -8.27 -7.52 1.60
C PHE A 72 -7.70 -8.21 0.36
N MET A 73 -8.01 -7.70 -0.85
CA MET A 73 -7.46 -8.25 -2.10
C MET A 73 -5.93 -8.19 -2.13
N ILE A 74 -5.34 -7.05 -1.75
CA ILE A 74 -3.89 -6.87 -1.69
C ILE A 74 -3.27 -7.88 -0.72
N SER A 75 -3.80 -7.94 0.51
CA SER A 75 -3.30 -8.84 1.56
C SER A 75 -3.38 -10.30 1.13
N PHE A 76 -4.49 -10.70 0.51
CA PHE A 76 -4.68 -12.05 0.00
C PHE A 76 -3.68 -12.39 -1.12
N LEU A 77 -3.39 -11.43 -2.00
CA LEU A 77 -2.39 -11.60 -3.05
C LEU A 77 -0.98 -11.82 -2.49
N PHE A 78 -0.64 -11.16 -1.38
CA PHE A 78 0.61 -11.40 -0.66
C PHE A 78 0.67 -12.80 -0.06
N VAL A 79 -0.43 -13.30 0.51
CA VAL A 79 -0.49 -14.67 1.07
C VAL A 79 -0.29 -15.73 -0.03
N ILE A 80 -0.97 -15.57 -1.17
CA ILE A 80 -0.78 -16.46 -2.31
C ILE A 80 0.66 -16.37 -2.81
N SER A 81 1.19 -15.17 -2.99
CA SER A 81 2.57 -14.95 -3.44
C SER A 81 3.58 -15.62 -2.51
N ALA A 82 3.41 -15.49 -1.20
CA ALA A 82 4.25 -16.14 -0.19
C ALA A 82 4.26 -17.66 -0.34
N THR A 83 3.07 -18.24 -0.49
CA THR A 83 2.89 -19.69 -0.67
C THR A 83 3.56 -20.17 -1.94
N VAL A 84 3.33 -19.47 -3.05
CA VAL A 84 3.90 -19.78 -4.36
C VAL A 84 5.43 -19.69 -4.32
N ILE A 85 6.00 -18.61 -3.77
CA ILE A 85 7.45 -18.45 -3.61
C ILE A 85 8.03 -19.59 -2.77
N GLY A 86 7.42 -19.93 -1.63
CA GLY A 86 7.87 -21.03 -0.77
C GLY A 86 7.91 -22.37 -1.49
N ILE A 87 6.86 -22.71 -2.24
CA ILE A 87 6.80 -23.95 -3.04
C ILE A 87 7.84 -23.92 -4.16
N PHE A 88 8.01 -22.81 -4.86
CA PHE A 88 9.01 -22.69 -5.92
C PHE A 88 10.42 -22.86 -5.38
N LEU A 89 10.77 -22.20 -4.26
CA LEU A 89 12.06 -22.37 -3.61
C LEU A 89 12.29 -23.82 -3.18
N TYR A 90 11.25 -24.48 -2.64
CA TYR A 90 11.30 -25.88 -2.24
C TYR A 90 11.60 -26.80 -3.44
N VAL A 91 10.86 -26.65 -4.54
CA VAL A 91 11.06 -27.44 -5.76
C VAL A 91 12.45 -27.17 -6.36
N MET A 92 12.88 -25.92 -6.45
CA MET A 92 14.23 -25.57 -6.94
C MET A 92 15.33 -26.18 -6.07
N THR A 93 15.13 -26.26 -4.76
CA THR A 93 16.07 -26.88 -3.83
C THR A 93 16.10 -28.39 -4.00
N LEU A 94 14.94 -29.03 -4.19
CA LEU A 94 14.84 -30.46 -4.45
C LEU A 94 15.58 -30.87 -5.73
N GLN A 95 15.46 -30.08 -6.80
CA GLN A 95 16.18 -30.32 -8.05
C GLN A 95 17.72 -30.25 -7.87
N LYS A 96 18.21 -29.49 -6.88
CA LYS A 96 19.63 -29.35 -6.55
C LYS A 96 20.13 -30.37 -5.51
N THR A 97 19.31 -31.35 -5.13
CA THR A 97 19.63 -32.30 -4.05
C THR A 97 20.93 -33.08 -4.31
N SER A 98 21.16 -33.56 -5.53
CA SER A 98 22.40 -34.28 -5.90
C SER A 98 23.63 -33.39 -5.72
N LEU A 99 23.59 -32.15 -6.22
CA LEU A 99 24.66 -31.18 -6.06
C LEU A 99 24.99 -30.92 -4.57
N PHE A 100 23.97 -30.72 -3.74
CA PHE A 100 24.17 -30.52 -2.31
C PHE A 100 24.69 -31.79 -1.61
N GLY A 101 24.30 -32.98 -2.05
CA GLY A 101 24.85 -34.24 -1.54
C GLY A 101 26.35 -34.39 -1.80
N ILE A 102 26.80 -34.03 -3.01
CA ILE A 102 28.24 -34.01 -3.36
C ILE A 102 28.99 -33.00 -2.48
N LEU A 103 28.46 -31.78 -2.31
CA LEU A 103 29.08 -30.77 -1.44
C LEU A 103 29.15 -31.24 0.02
N LYS A 104 28.11 -31.89 0.54
CA LYS A 104 28.18 -32.47 1.89
C LYS A 104 29.24 -33.55 2.00
N ALA A 105 29.37 -34.41 0.99
CA ALA A 105 30.40 -35.44 0.98
C ALA A 105 31.83 -34.86 0.92
N GLN A 106 31.99 -33.68 0.31
CA GLN A 106 33.24 -32.91 0.33
C GLN A 106 33.49 -32.19 1.68
N GLY A 107 32.59 -32.31 2.66
CA GLY A 107 32.76 -31.77 4.01
C GLY A 107 32.05 -30.44 4.28
N PHE A 108 31.24 -29.92 3.35
CA PHE A 108 30.46 -28.70 3.60
C PHE A 108 29.35 -28.93 4.63
N THR A 109 29.20 -28.00 5.57
CA THR A 109 28.19 -28.09 6.64
C THR A 109 26.79 -27.70 6.14
N ASN A 110 25.74 -28.20 6.81
CA ASN A 110 24.36 -27.81 6.51
C ASN A 110 24.14 -26.29 6.64
N GLY A 111 24.85 -25.62 7.54
CA GLY A 111 24.76 -24.17 7.73
C GLY A 111 25.33 -23.39 6.55
N TYR A 112 26.45 -23.85 5.98
CA TYR A 112 27.00 -23.27 4.76
C TYR A 112 26.01 -23.38 3.60
N LEU A 113 25.41 -24.57 3.40
CA LEU A 113 24.42 -24.79 2.35
C LEU A 113 23.14 -23.97 2.56
N ALA A 114 22.71 -23.79 3.81
CA ALA A 114 21.58 -22.91 4.15
C ALA A 114 21.87 -21.45 3.76
N ASN A 115 23.07 -20.95 4.07
CA ASN A 115 23.48 -19.59 3.67
C ASN A 115 23.50 -19.42 2.16
N VAL A 116 23.99 -20.41 1.42
CA VAL A 116 23.95 -20.38 -0.06
C VAL A 116 22.51 -20.23 -0.57
N VAL A 117 21.57 -21.00 -0.01
CA VAL A 117 20.15 -20.91 -0.41
C VAL A 117 19.52 -19.58 -0.01
N ILE A 118 19.84 -19.04 1.16
CA ILE A 118 19.35 -17.71 1.59
C ILE A 118 19.89 -16.62 0.67
N SER A 119 21.18 -16.61 0.37
CA SER A 119 21.79 -15.63 -0.55
C SER A 119 21.23 -15.75 -1.97
N GLN A 120 21.06 -16.96 -2.49
CA GLN A 120 20.41 -17.19 -3.79
C GLN A 120 18.97 -16.67 -3.77
N THR A 121 18.23 -16.91 -2.69
CA THR A 121 16.84 -16.45 -2.53
C THR A 121 16.77 -14.93 -2.51
N LEU A 122 17.68 -14.26 -1.80
CA LEU A 122 17.73 -12.79 -1.76
C LEU A 122 18.00 -12.19 -3.14
N ILE A 123 18.95 -12.76 -3.88
CA ILE A 123 19.25 -12.32 -5.25
C ILE A 123 18.03 -12.52 -6.14
N LEU A 124 17.40 -13.70 -6.07
CA LEU A 124 16.20 -14.00 -6.86
C LEU A 124 15.03 -13.06 -6.50
N ALA A 125 14.81 -12.80 -5.21
CA ALA A 125 13.78 -11.89 -4.72
C ALA A 125 14.05 -10.45 -5.18
N LEU A 126 15.31 -10.01 -5.15
CA LEU A 126 15.70 -8.68 -5.62
C LEU A 126 15.37 -8.51 -7.11
N PHE A 127 15.82 -9.44 -7.95
CA PHE A 127 15.54 -9.38 -9.40
C PHE A 127 14.06 -9.54 -9.71
N GLY A 128 13.37 -10.48 -9.05
CA GLY A 128 11.93 -10.67 -9.22
C GLY A 128 11.13 -9.44 -8.83
N THR A 129 11.49 -8.81 -7.71
CA THR A 129 10.83 -7.57 -7.23
C THR A 129 11.13 -6.40 -8.14
N ALA A 130 12.38 -6.21 -8.56
CA ALA A 130 12.76 -5.16 -9.51
C ALA A 130 12.01 -5.32 -10.85
N PHE A 131 11.90 -6.55 -11.34
CA PHE A 131 11.15 -6.86 -12.55
C PHE A 131 9.65 -6.61 -12.37
N GLY A 132 9.08 -6.98 -11.23
CA GLY A 132 7.68 -6.69 -10.89
C GLY A 132 7.37 -5.18 -10.80
N LEU A 133 8.28 -4.40 -10.22
CA LEU A 133 8.16 -2.94 -10.17
C LEU A 133 8.25 -2.31 -11.57
N LEU A 134 9.16 -2.80 -12.42
CA LEU A 134 9.22 -2.38 -13.82
C LEU A 134 7.92 -2.67 -14.55
N LEU A 135 7.37 -3.89 -14.43
CA LEU A 135 6.09 -4.26 -15.03
C LEU A 135 4.93 -3.41 -14.49
N THR A 136 4.95 -3.07 -13.21
CA THR A 136 3.96 -2.18 -12.59
C THR A 136 4.01 -0.79 -13.24
N GLY A 137 5.22 -0.23 -13.43
CA GLY A 137 5.41 1.04 -14.11
C GLY A 137 4.96 1.01 -15.58
N VAL A 138 5.29 -0.07 -16.30
CA VAL A 138 4.83 -0.28 -17.68
C VAL A 138 3.31 -0.35 -17.74
N THR A 139 2.68 -1.13 -16.85
CA THR A 139 1.22 -1.25 -16.78
C THR A 139 0.56 0.10 -16.51
N GLY A 140 1.15 0.90 -15.60
CA GLY A 140 0.72 2.27 -15.33
C GLY A 140 0.74 3.17 -16.56
N ALA A 141 1.72 3.02 -17.45
CA ALA A 141 1.82 3.80 -18.68
C ALA A 141 0.76 3.42 -19.74
N PHE A 142 0.22 2.20 -19.68
CA PHE A 142 -0.85 1.74 -20.57
C PHE A 142 -2.27 1.97 -20.03
N LEU A 143 -2.39 2.46 -18.79
CA LEU A 143 -3.70 2.71 -18.18
C LEU A 143 -4.36 3.97 -18.79
N PRO A 144 -5.67 3.93 -19.10
CA PRO A 144 -6.41 5.13 -19.51
C PRO A 144 -6.49 6.17 -18.40
N ASP A 145 -6.52 7.47 -18.75
CA ASP A 145 -6.65 8.59 -17.80
C ASP A 145 -7.90 8.50 -16.90
N ALA A 146 -8.91 7.75 -17.33
CA ALA A 146 -10.13 7.51 -16.57
C ALA A 146 -9.93 6.63 -15.32
N VAL A 147 -8.80 5.92 -15.22
CA VAL A 147 -8.48 5.06 -14.08
C VAL A 147 -7.53 5.81 -13.14
N PRO A 148 -8.02 6.36 -12.02
CA PRO A 148 -7.20 7.17 -11.12
C PRO A 148 -6.24 6.28 -10.32
N VAL A 149 -5.05 6.03 -10.85
CA VAL A 149 -3.97 5.32 -10.15
C VAL A 149 -2.91 6.29 -9.68
N LYS A 150 -2.58 6.22 -8.39
CA LYS A 150 -1.49 7.00 -7.79
C LYS A 150 -0.34 6.07 -7.46
N PHE A 151 0.80 6.27 -8.11
CA PHE A 151 2.05 5.59 -7.76
C PHE A 151 2.73 6.34 -6.63
N ASP A 152 2.54 5.85 -5.40
CA ASP A 152 3.32 6.31 -4.26
C ASP A 152 4.59 5.46 -4.10
N VAL A 153 5.74 6.08 -4.33
CA VAL A 153 7.06 5.43 -4.27
C VAL A 153 7.30 4.80 -2.90
N LEU A 154 6.85 5.45 -1.82
CA LEU A 154 7.03 4.93 -0.47
C LEU A 154 6.25 3.62 -0.28
N THR A 155 4.98 3.59 -0.70
CA THR A 155 4.15 2.39 -0.63
C THR A 155 4.72 1.25 -1.49
N LEU A 156 5.21 1.55 -2.70
CA LEU A 156 5.87 0.56 -3.56
C LEU A 156 7.13 -0.03 -2.91
N LEU A 157 7.94 0.80 -2.24
CA LEU A 157 9.12 0.34 -1.50
C LEU A 157 8.73 -0.55 -0.31
N VAL A 158 7.67 -0.21 0.42
CA VAL A 158 7.16 -1.06 1.50
C VAL A 158 6.76 -2.43 0.96
N PHE A 159 6.02 -2.49 -0.16
CA PHE A 159 5.65 -3.75 -0.79
C PHE A 159 6.88 -4.56 -1.27
N ALA A 160 7.88 -3.90 -1.84
CA ALA A 160 9.13 -4.53 -2.24
C ALA A 160 9.85 -5.20 -1.05
N ILE A 161 9.98 -4.47 0.06
CA ILE A 161 10.61 -4.98 1.29
C ILE A 161 9.80 -6.16 1.86
N VAL A 162 8.47 -6.05 1.90
CA VAL A 162 7.59 -7.14 2.35
C VAL A 162 7.79 -8.39 1.50
N LEU A 163 7.84 -8.27 0.17
CA LEU A 163 8.10 -9.42 -0.73
C LEU A 163 9.48 -10.04 -0.49
N MET A 164 10.51 -9.23 -0.22
CA MET A 164 11.83 -9.74 0.12
C MET A 164 11.81 -10.55 1.43
N ILE A 165 11.19 -10.01 2.49
CA ILE A 165 11.04 -10.71 3.77
C ILE A 165 10.29 -12.03 3.58
N VAL A 166 9.18 -11.99 2.86
CA VAL A 166 8.36 -13.17 2.54
C VAL A 166 9.18 -14.23 1.79
N SER A 167 10.03 -13.82 0.84
CA SER A 167 10.88 -14.76 0.09
C SER A 167 11.89 -15.46 1.00
N VAL A 168 12.52 -14.71 1.91
CA VAL A 168 13.43 -15.29 2.90
C VAL A 168 12.70 -16.25 3.83
N LEU A 169 11.51 -15.88 4.31
CA LEU A 169 10.68 -16.77 5.13
C LEU A 169 10.28 -18.05 4.36
N GLY A 170 9.94 -17.93 3.08
CA GLY A 170 9.65 -19.07 2.20
C GLY A 170 10.85 -20.01 2.03
N SER A 171 12.07 -19.47 2.03
CA SER A 171 13.31 -20.29 1.93
C SER A 171 13.54 -21.21 3.14
N LEU A 172 12.92 -20.93 4.29
CA LEU A 172 13.03 -21.77 5.49
C LEU A 172 12.55 -23.20 5.20
N PHE A 173 11.48 -23.37 4.43
CA PHE A 173 10.99 -24.68 4.00
C PHE A 173 12.02 -25.44 3.16
N SER A 174 12.77 -24.72 2.33
CA SER A 174 13.83 -25.29 1.50
C SER A 174 15.03 -25.75 2.34
N ILE A 175 15.40 -24.99 3.37
CA ILE A 175 16.51 -25.34 4.26
C ILE A 175 16.23 -26.65 5.01
N LEU A 176 14.97 -26.89 5.41
CA LEU A 176 14.57 -28.16 6.02
C LEU A 176 14.82 -29.36 5.10
N THR A 177 14.66 -29.18 3.78
CA THR A 177 14.98 -30.20 2.78
C THR A 177 16.46 -30.50 2.74
N ILE A 178 17.32 -29.47 2.77
CA ILE A 178 18.78 -29.63 2.75
C ILE A 178 19.24 -30.55 3.86
N ARG A 179 18.70 -30.41 5.07
CA ARG A 179 19.07 -31.26 6.22
C ARG A 179 18.79 -32.74 6.00
N LYS A 180 17.77 -33.09 5.20
CA LYS A 180 17.37 -34.47 4.91
C LYS A 180 18.17 -35.13 3.79
N ILE A 181 19.05 -34.39 3.11
CA ILE A 181 19.88 -34.91 2.02
C ILE A 181 20.96 -35.83 2.60
N ASP A 182 20.95 -37.08 2.14
CA ASP A 182 21.94 -38.11 2.44
C ASP A 182 23.10 -38.05 1.41
N PRO A 183 24.35 -37.81 1.84
CA PRO A 183 25.51 -37.75 0.95
C PRO A 183 25.77 -39.05 0.20
N LEU A 184 25.47 -40.21 0.80
CA LEU A 184 25.77 -41.52 0.22
C LEU A 184 24.91 -41.82 -1.02
N LYS A 185 23.69 -41.28 -1.06
CA LYS A 185 22.78 -41.39 -2.22
C LYS A 185 23.14 -40.46 -3.38
N ALA A 186 24.06 -39.53 -3.18
CA ALA A 186 24.44 -38.57 -4.21
C ALA A 186 25.67 -39.02 -5.01
N ILE A 187 26.43 -39.99 -4.49
CA ILE A 187 27.66 -40.53 -5.10
C ILE A 187 27.43 -41.92 -5.71
N GLY A 188 26.38 -42.64 -5.27
CA GLY A 188 25.98 -43.95 -5.79
C GLY A 188 24.85 -43.88 -6.80
#